data_AF-A0A961KBP6-F1
#
_entry.id   AF-A0A961KBP6-F1
#
_cell.length_a   1.000
_cell.length_b   1.000
_cell.length_c   1.000
_cell.angle_alpha   90.00
_cell.angle_beta   90.00
_cell.angle_gamma   90.00
#
_symmetry.space_group_name_H-M   'P 1'
#
loop_
_entity.id
_entity.type
_entity.pdbx_description
1 polymer ?
#
loop_
_entity_poly.entity_id
_entity_poly.type
_entity_poly.pdbx_seq_one_letter_code
_entity_poly.pdbx_strand_id
1 'polypeptide(L)'
;SIPAAVGEYWWGHLYVNAELAPLQVNGPDAQNWAAVLDQYGSADDPRDTFGQAGYLSARFFVQAMLEMDPAQLDDRAAVSTAIRGISGYTSDLMCGPYYVGDADFHMPNHAGYMLKVVEGGFEIVRNCYEYDSPYFAPHIALETQLGLR
;
A
#
# COMPACT_ATOMS: atom_id res chain seq x y z
N SER A 1 -2.83 -19.50 0.14
CA SER A 1 -3.28 -18.28 -0.56
C SER A 1 -4.79 -18.34 -0.78
N ILE A 2 -5.46 -17.20 -1.01
CA ILE A 2 -6.92 -17.16 -1.27
C ILE A 2 -7.36 -18.13 -2.39
N PRO A 3 -6.66 -18.22 -3.55
CA PRO A 3 -7.04 -19.15 -4.62
C PRO A 3 -7.11 -20.62 -4.18
N ALA A 4 -6.15 -21.05 -3.36
CA ALA A 4 -6.13 -22.41 -2.81
C ALA A 4 -7.23 -22.64 -1.77
N ALA A 5 -7.59 -21.62 -0.99
CA ALA A 5 -8.59 -21.72 0.07
C ALA A 5 -10.03 -21.80 -0.48
N VAL A 6 -10.32 -21.10 -1.59
CA VAL A 6 -11.65 -21.14 -2.21
C VAL A 6 -11.86 -22.39 -3.06
N GLY A 7 -10.80 -22.89 -3.72
CA GLY A 7 -10.85 -24.13 -4.50
C GLY A 7 -11.49 -24.00 -5.89
N GLU A 8 -11.44 -25.11 -6.64
CA GLU A 8 -11.71 -25.17 -8.08
C GLU A 8 -13.03 -24.55 -8.51
N TYR A 9 -14.09 -24.80 -7.74
CA TYR A 9 -15.43 -24.25 -8.03
C TYR A 9 -15.45 -22.71 -8.13
N TRP A 10 -14.61 -22.01 -7.38
CA TRP A 10 -14.61 -20.54 -7.34
C TRP A 10 -13.61 -19.90 -8.30
N TRP A 11 -12.72 -20.68 -8.93
CA TRP A 11 -11.79 -20.17 -9.93
C TRP A 11 -12.56 -19.64 -11.14
N GLY A 12 -12.26 -18.42 -11.57
CA GLY A 12 -12.97 -17.71 -12.64
C GLY A 12 -14.30 -17.07 -12.23
N HIS A 13 -14.80 -17.34 -11.01
CA HIS A 13 -16.09 -16.85 -10.51
C HIS A 13 -15.96 -15.79 -9.41
N LEU A 14 -14.83 -15.77 -8.69
CA LEU A 14 -14.59 -14.85 -7.59
C LEU A 14 -13.70 -13.68 -8.03
N TYR A 15 -14.12 -12.47 -7.68
CA TYR A 15 -13.35 -11.24 -7.91
C TYR A 15 -13.03 -10.55 -6.60
N VAL A 16 -11.84 -9.95 -6.51
CA VAL A 16 -11.30 -9.35 -5.30
C VAL A 16 -10.71 -7.99 -5.63
N ASN A 17 -11.00 -7.01 -4.78
CA ASN A 17 -10.29 -5.73 -4.79
C ASN A 17 -9.00 -5.89 -3.99
N ALA A 18 -7.86 -5.72 -4.66
CA ALA A 18 -6.56 -5.72 -4.02
C ALA A 18 -6.08 -4.27 -3.87
N GLU A 19 -5.86 -3.85 -2.63
CA GLU A 19 -5.40 -2.50 -2.28
C GLU A 19 -3.99 -2.25 -2.80
N LEU A 20 -3.10 -3.22 -2.62
CA LEU A 20 -1.72 -3.16 -3.12
C LEU A 20 -1.54 -4.00 -4.39
N ALA A 21 -0.42 -3.75 -5.07
CA ALA A 21 -0.09 -4.39 -6.32
C ALA A 21 -0.01 -5.93 -6.16
N PRO A 22 -0.65 -6.68 -7.07
CA PRO A 22 -0.51 -8.13 -7.12
C PRO A 22 0.95 -8.55 -7.25
N LEU A 23 1.30 -9.73 -6.73
CA LEU A 23 2.69 -10.22 -6.70
C LEU A 23 3.35 -10.36 -8.07
N GLN A 24 2.56 -10.42 -9.16
CA GLN A 24 3.07 -10.42 -10.52
C GLN A 24 3.53 -9.03 -11.03
N VAL A 25 3.19 -7.95 -10.33
CA VAL A 25 3.74 -6.62 -10.62
C VAL A 25 5.22 -6.63 -10.23
N ASN A 26 6.07 -6.25 -11.17
CA ASN A 26 7.52 -6.39 -11.06
C ASN A 26 8.23 -5.03 -11.21
N GLY A 27 7.66 -3.97 -10.65
CA GLY A 27 8.28 -2.65 -10.64
C GLY A 27 9.49 -2.60 -9.67
N PRO A 28 10.21 -1.47 -9.65
CA PRO A 28 11.41 -1.31 -8.81
C PRO A 28 11.18 -1.56 -7.32
N ASP A 29 10.08 -1.06 -6.75
CA ASP A 29 9.75 -1.22 -5.33
C ASP A 29 9.26 -2.64 -5.04
N ALA A 30 8.49 -3.26 -5.94
CA ALA A 30 8.12 -4.67 -5.82
C ALA A 30 9.35 -5.59 -5.80
N GLN A 31 10.32 -5.32 -6.67
CA GLN A 31 11.60 -6.06 -6.70
C GLN A 31 12.43 -5.79 -5.44
N ASN A 32 12.46 -4.55 -4.96
CA ASN A 32 13.19 -4.21 -3.74
C ASN A 32 12.56 -4.87 -2.51
N TRP A 33 11.24 -4.85 -2.37
CA TRP A 33 10.50 -5.56 -1.33
C TRP A 33 10.83 -7.05 -1.32
N ALA A 34 10.76 -7.69 -2.50
CA ALA A 34 11.10 -9.11 -2.64
C ALA A 34 12.54 -9.40 -2.20
N ALA A 35 13.50 -8.58 -2.64
CA ALA A 35 14.92 -8.74 -2.29
C ALA A 35 15.20 -8.51 -0.80
N VAL A 36 14.53 -7.54 -0.16
CA VAL A 36 14.65 -7.31 1.29
C VAL A 36 14.12 -8.51 2.06
N LEU A 37 12.98 -9.06 1.66
CA LEU A 37 12.41 -10.24 2.30
C LEU A 37 13.28 -11.49 2.06
N ASP A 38 13.85 -11.65 0.87
CA ASP A 38 14.81 -12.74 0.56
C ASP A 38 16.06 -12.68 1.44
N GLN A 39 16.56 -11.48 1.70
CA GLN A 39 17.82 -11.29 2.42
C GLN A 39 17.66 -11.31 3.95
N TYR A 40 16.56 -10.74 4.46
CA TYR A 40 16.38 -10.46 5.87
C TYR A 40 15.16 -11.13 6.50
N GLY A 41 14.23 -11.64 5.68
CA GLY A 41 13.05 -12.37 6.14
C GLY A 41 13.35 -13.79 6.57
N SER A 42 12.45 -14.35 7.37
CA SER A 42 12.39 -15.79 7.64
C SER A 42 11.71 -16.51 6.48
N ALA A 43 12.02 -17.80 6.29
CA ALA A 43 11.40 -18.61 5.24
C ALA A 43 9.86 -18.70 5.38
N ASP A 44 9.34 -18.55 6.59
CA ASP A 44 7.92 -18.60 6.90
C ASP A 44 7.23 -17.23 6.84
N ASP A 45 7.96 -16.15 6.57
CA ASP A 45 7.37 -14.82 6.45
C ASP A 45 6.49 -14.74 5.18
N PRO A 46 5.21 -14.33 5.31
CA PRO A 46 4.28 -14.37 4.19
C PRO A 46 4.59 -13.30 3.15
N ARG A 47 4.57 -13.71 1.87
CA ARG A 47 4.54 -12.79 0.72
C ARG A 47 3.11 -12.43 0.40
N ASP A 48 2.58 -11.46 1.13
CA ASP A 48 1.21 -11.01 0.97
C ASP A 48 1.10 -9.48 1.04
N THR A 49 -0.13 -9.00 0.95
CA THR A 49 -0.43 -7.56 0.99
C THR A 49 -0.05 -6.92 2.32
N PHE A 50 -0.02 -7.66 3.44
CA PHE A 50 0.41 -7.11 4.73
C PHE A 50 1.92 -6.94 4.76
N GLY A 51 2.67 -7.90 4.20
CA GLY A 51 4.10 -7.77 3.98
C GLY A 51 4.46 -6.57 3.08
N GLN A 52 3.72 -6.37 1.99
CA GLN A 52 3.90 -5.19 1.12
C GLN A 52 3.55 -3.88 1.86
N ALA A 53 2.47 -3.85 2.64
CA ALA A 53 2.06 -2.68 3.42
C ALA A 53 3.11 -2.29 4.46
N GLY A 54 3.67 -3.26 5.18
CA GLY A 54 4.74 -3.04 6.15
C GLY A 54 6.00 -2.49 5.50
N TYR A 55 6.39 -3.04 4.34
CA TYR A 55 7.50 -2.51 3.55
C TYR A 55 7.27 -1.06 3.12
N LEU A 56 6.09 -0.73 2.59
CA LEU A 56 5.76 0.63 2.17
C LEU A 56 5.76 1.62 3.32
N SER A 57 5.16 1.23 4.46
CA SER A 57 5.18 2.05 5.67
C SER A 57 6.60 2.34 6.13
N ALA A 58 7.49 1.33 6.12
CA ALA A 58 8.89 1.50 6.51
C ALA A 58 9.66 2.36 5.49
N ARG A 59 9.48 2.12 4.19
CA ARG A 59 10.12 2.87 3.11
C ARG A 59 9.76 4.36 3.17
N PHE A 60 8.47 4.68 3.29
CA PHE A 60 8.01 6.07 3.38
C PHE A 60 8.41 6.75 4.68
N PHE A 61 8.39 6.03 5.81
CA PHE A 61 8.94 6.54 7.06
C PHE A 61 10.43 6.88 6.92
N VAL A 62 11.25 5.96 6.40
CA VAL A 62 12.68 6.18 6.21
C VAL A 62 12.93 7.34 5.24
N GLN A 63 12.18 7.42 4.15
CA GLN A 63 12.27 8.54 3.22
C GLN A 63 12.02 9.88 3.94
N ALA A 64 10.94 9.99 4.71
CA ALA A 64 10.64 11.21 5.47
C ALA A 64 11.74 11.55 6.47
N MET A 65 12.31 10.55 7.16
CA MET A 65 13.41 10.77 8.11
C MET A 65 14.70 11.22 7.41
N LEU A 66 14.99 10.71 6.21
CA LEU A 66 16.16 11.11 5.42
C LEU A 66 16.05 12.55 4.87
N GLU A 67 14.82 13.06 4.74
CA GLU A 67 14.55 14.44 4.31
C GLU A 67 14.61 15.45 5.48
N MET A 68 14.61 14.98 6.73
CA MET A 68 14.74 15.83 7.92
C MET A 68 16.18 16.36 8.11
N ASP A 69 16.30 17.46 8.85
CA ASP A 69 17.59 17.87 9.42
C ASP A 69 18.06 16.78 10.41
N PRO A 70 19.27 16.19 10.23
CA PRO A 70 19.79 15.17 11.14
C PRO A 70 19.83 15.60 12.61
N ALA A 71 19.96 16.91 12.89
CA ALA A 71 19.94 17.43 14.26
C ALA A 71 18.57 17.30 14.94
N GLN A 72 17.50 17.02 14.19
CA GLN A 72 16.13 16.91 14.68
C GLN A 72 15.64 15.47 14.84
N LEU A 73 16.44 14.46 14.44
CA LEU A 73 16.00 13.05 14.47
C LEU A 73 15.75 12.51 15.89
N ASP A 74 16.41 13.08 16.91
CA ASP A 74 16.18 12.72 18.31
C ASP A 74 15.00 13.49 18.95
N ASP A 75 14.40 14.44 18.25
CA ASP A 75 13.22 15.17 18.70
C ASP A 75 11.94 14.48 18.21
N ARG A 76 11.24 13.83 19.14
CA ARG A 76 9.95 13.17 18.89
C ARG A 76 8.90 14.10 18.25
N ALA A 77 8.84 15.37 18.65
CA ALA A 77 7.87 16.31 18.10
C ALA A 77 8.21 16.69 16.66
N ALA A 78 9.50 16.88 16.35
CA ALA A 78 9.98 17.11 14.99
C ALA A 78 9.71 15.90 14.09
N VAL A 79 10.02 14.69 14.57
CA VAL A 79 9.72 13.43 13.86
C VAL A 79 8.22 13.27 13.61
N SER A 80 7.38 13.54 14.62
CA SER A 80 5.92 13.45 14.46
C SER A 80 5.40 14.46 13.43
N THR A 81 5.98 15.66 13.40
CA THR A 81 5.65 16.69 12.41
C THR A 81 6.06 16.24 11.01
N ALA A 82 7.26 15.67 10.84
CA ALA A 82 7.73 15.14 9.57
C ALA A 82 6.83 14.00 9.05
N ILE A 83 6.44 13.06 9.92
CA ILE A 83 5.53 11.96 9.56
C ILE A 83 4.18 12.51 9.08
N ARG A 84 3.58 13.47 9.81
CA ARG A 84 2.32 14.11 9.39
C ARG A 84 2.47 14.88 8.08
N GLY A 85 3.68 15.38 7.79
CA GLY A 85 4.02 16.07 6.55
C GLY A 85 4.15 15.16 5.33
N ILE A 86 4.13 13.83 5.49
CA ILE A 86 4.19 12.90 4.35
C ILE A 86 2.96 13.11 3.45
N SER A 87 3.23 13.48 2.20
CA SER A 87 2.22 13.68 1.16
C SER A 87 2.85 13.47 -0.23
N GLY A 88 2.12 12.83 -1.13
CA GLY A 88 2.53 12.68 -2.53
C GLY A 88 3.58 11.58 -2.77
N TYR A 89 3.92 10.77 -1.76
CA TYR A 89 4.86 9.67 -1.94
C TYR A 89 4.25 8.55 -2.77
N THR A 90 5.01 7.96 -3.68
CA THR A 90 4.50 6.96 -4.64
C THR A 90 5.29 5.66 -4.61
N SER A 91 4.66 4.59 -5.06
CA SER A 91 5.29 3.28 -5.27
C SER A 91 4.57 2.51 -6.37
N ASP A 92 5.28 1.63 -7.09
CA ASP A 92 4.63 0.68 -8.01
C ASP A 92 3.81 -0.40 -7.29
N LEU A 93 3.92 -0.47 -5.95
CA LEU A 93 3.07 -1.32 -5.11
C LEU A 93 1.72 -0.70 -4.78
N MET A 94 1.46 0.56 -5.16
CA MET A 94 0.25 1.31 -4.85
C MET A 94 -0.34 1.99 -6.09
N CYS A 95 -1.64 2.25 -6.07
CA CYS A 95 -2.33 2.92 -7.18
C CYS A 95 -2.54 4.42 -6.98
N GLY A 96 -2.42 4.91 -5.74
CA GLY A 96 -2.53 6.33 -5.40
C GLY A 96 -1.31 6.82 -4.60
N PRO A 97 -1.11 8.15 -4.53
CA PRO A 97 -0.08 8.73 -3.68
C PRO A 97 -0.42 8.50 -2.20
N TYR A 98 0.57 8.12 -1.41
CA TYR A 98 0.48 7.96 0.04
C TYR A 98 0.52 9.32 0.74
N TYR A 99 -0.28 9.46 1.79
CA TYR A 99 -0.26 10.60 2.68
C TYR A 99 -0.50 10.17 4.14
N VAL A 100 -0.07 11.00 5.09
CA VAL A 100 -0.51 10.90 6.49
C VAL A 100 -1.41 12.10 6.80
N GLY A 101 -0.88 13.32 6.82
CA GLY A 101 -1.68 14.51 7.14
C GLY A 101 -2.16 14.56 8.59
N ASP A 102 -2.69 15.72 8.99
CA ASP A 102 -3.18 15.96 10.35
C ASP A 102 -4.69 15.66 10.42
N ALA A 103 -5.04 14.43 10.77
CA ALA A 103 -6.41 13.94 10.84
C ALA A 103 -6.58 12.84 11.88
N ASP A 104 -7.82 12.61 12.34
CA ASP A 104 -8.16 11.55 13.29
C ASP A 104 -8.45 10.19 12.61
N PHE A 105 -8.62 10.19 11.29
CA PHE A 105 -8.84 8.98 10.49
C PHE A 105 -8.08 9.07 9.17
N HIS A 106 -7.50 7.95 8.73
CA HIS A 106 -6.65 7.90 7.56
C HIS A 106 -6.94 6.65 6.74
N MET A 107 -7.06 6.83 5.42
CA MET A 107 -6.99 5.75 4.45
C MET A 107 -6.14 6.24 3.28
N PRO A 108 -4.80 6.20 3.42
CA PRO A 108 -3.87 6.81 2.47
C PRO A 108 -3.98 6.25 1.05
N ASN A 109 -4.60 5.09 0.91
CA ASN A 109 -4.87 4.46 -0.36
C ASN A 109 -6.29 3.89 -0.36
N HIS A 110 -7.10 4.40 -1.27
CA HIS A 110 -8.43 3.87 -1.59
C HIS A 110 -8.53 3.58 -3.09
N ALA A 111 -7.38 3.30 -3.72
CA ALA A 111 -7.25 2.84 -5.07
C ALA A 111 -6.53 1.49 -5.12
N GLY A 112 -6.83 0.68 -6.13
CA GLY A 112 -6.20 -0.62 -6.26
C GLY A 112 -6.53 -1.33 -7.56
N TYR A 113 -6.35 -2.65 -7.56
CA TYR A 113 -6.57 -3.53 -8.70
C TYR A 113 -7.85 -4.34 -8.51
N MET A 114 -8.52 -4.68 -9.62
CA MET A 114 -9.56 -5.70 -9.61
C MET A 114 -8.92 -6.98 -10.09
N LEU A 115 -8.97 -8.01 -9.24
CA LEU A 115 -8.41 -9.32 -9.51
C LEU A 115 -9.52 -10.33 -9.67
N LYS A 116 -9.31 -11.29 -10.57
CA LYS A 116 -10.10 -12.51 -10.66
C LYS A 116 -9.27 -13.65 -10.07
N VAL A 117 -9.86 -14.40 -9.16
CA VAL A 117 -9.24 -15.61 -8.62
C VAL A 117 -9.20 -16.66 -9.72
N VAL A 118 -8.02 -17.19 -10.00
CA VAL A 118 -7.81 -18.25 -11.01
C VAL A 118 -7.01 -19.39 -10.39
N GLU A 119 -6.87 -20.49 -11.11
CA GLU A 119 -6.00 -21.59 -10.69
C GLU A 119 -4.58 -21.06 -10.40
N GLY A 120 -4.06 -21.39 -9.22
CA GLY A 120 -2.71 -21.04 -8.81
C GLY A 120 -2.46 -19.56 -8.48
N GLY A 121 -3.44 -18.65 -8.61
CA GLY A 121 -3.16 -17.22 -8.41
C GLY A 121 -4.31 -16.26 -8.73
N PHE A 122 -3.92 -15.09 -9.24
CA PHE A 122 -4.82 -13.99 -9.55
C PHE A 122 -4.54 -13.45 -10.95
N GLU A 123 -5.61 -13.16 -11.70
CA GLU A 123 -5.56 -12.44 -12.97
C GLU A 123 -5.99 -10.99 -12.74
N ILE A 124 -5.22 -10.02 -13.25
CA ILE A 124 -5.62 -8.60 -13.23
C ILE A 124 -6.69 -8.40 -14.30
N VAL A 125 -7.91 -8.06 -13.87
CA VAL A 125 -9.02 -7.74 -14.79
C VAL A 125 -9.33 -6.25 -14.86
N ARG A 126 -8.78 -5.45 -13.92
CA ARG A 126 -8.73 -3.99 -13.99
C ARG A 126 -7.44 -3.50 -13.34
N ASN A 127 -6.67 -2.71 -14.09
CA ASN A 127 -5.53 -1.96 -13.54
C ASN A 127 -6.00 -0.89 -12.55
N CYS A 128 -5.04 -0.19 -11.94
CA CYS A 128 -5.27 0.86 -10.94
C CYS A 128 -6.52 1.70 -11.18
N TYR A 129 -7.38 1.72 -10.18
CA TYR A 129 -8.58 2.52 -10.14
C TYR A 129 -8.94 2.88 -8.71
N GLU A 130 -9.55 4.05 -8.52
CA GLU A 130 -10.11 4.47 -7.24
C GLU A 130 -11.40 3.68 -6.97
N TYR A 131 -11.53 3.17 -5.75
CA TYR A 131 -12.70 2.41 -5.35
C TYR A 131 -13.93 3.32 -5.25
N ASP A 132 -15.02 2.91 -5.88
CA ASP A 132 -16.28 3.65 -5.84
C ASP A 132 -17.19 3.08 -4.75
N SER A 133 -17.36 3.83 -3.67
CA SER A 133 -18.28 3.50 -2.59
C SER A 133 -18.59 4.75 -1.75
N PRO A 134 -19.84 4.91 -1.26
CA PRO A 134 -20.16 5.95 -0.27
C PRO A 134 -19.29 5.90 0.99
N TYR A 135 -18.68 4.74 1.28
CA TYR A 135 -17.71 4.57 2.37
C TYR A 135 -16.51 5.53 2.27
N PHE A 136 -16.09 5.90 1.05
CA PHE A 136 -14.92 6.76 0.85
C PHE A 136 -15.25 8.25 0.92
N ALA A 137 -16.52 8.66 0.95
CA ALA A 137 -16.91 10.07 0.97
C ALA A 137 -16.28 10.88 2.13
N PRO A 138 -16.17 10.36 3.37
CA PRO A 138 -15.46 11.06 4.44
C PRO A 138 -13.97 11.24 4.17
N HIS A 139 -13.30 10.21 3.61
CA HIS A 139 -11.86 10.24 3.28
C HIS A 139 -11.57 11.28 2.20
N ILE A 140 -12.39 11.29 1.16
CA ILE A 140 -12.33 12.24 0.07
C ILE A 140 -12.56 13.70 0.56
N ALA A 141 -13.50 13.89 1.50
CA ALA A 141 -13.72 15.20 2.11
C ALA A 141 -12.53 15.66 2.95
N LEU A 142 -11.92 14.74 3.70
CA LEU A 142 -10.70 15.01 4.46
C LEU A 142 -9.53 15.38 3.55
N GLU A 143 -9.31 14.63 2.46
CA GLU A 143 -8.26 14.92 1.47
C GLU A 143 -8.40 16.32 0.89
N THR A 144 -9.64 16.76 0.63
CA THR A 144 -9.93 18.12 0.18
C THR A 144 -9.53 19.16 1.25
N GLN A 145 -9.81 18.89 2.53
CA GLN A 145 -9.44 19.78 3.64
C GLN A 145 -7.93 19.86 3.83
N LEU A 146 -7.22 18.75 3.59
CA LEU A 146 -5.76 18.65 3.65
C LEU A 146 -5.07 19.21 2.38
N GLY A 147 -5.82 19.62 1.35
CA GLY A 147 -5.27 20.14 0.10
C GLY A 147 -4.58 19.07 -0.77
N LEU A 148 -4.97 17.80 -0.60
CA LEU A 148 -4.45 16.66 -1.37
C LEU A 148 -5.20 16.46 -2.69
N ARG A 149 -6.36 17.11 -2.84
CA ARG A 149 -7.21 17.15 -4.04
C ARG A 149 -7.85 18.52 -4.22
#